data_AF-R6KBM3-F1
#
_entry.id   AF-R6KBM3-F1
#
_cell.length_a   1.000
_cell.length_b   1.000
_cell.length_c   1.000
_cell.angle_alpha   90.00
_cell.angle_beta   90.00
_cell.angle_gamma   90.00
#
_symmetry.space_group_name_H-M   'P 1'
#
loop_
_entity.id
_entity.type
_entity.pdbx_description
1 polymer ?
#
loop_
_entity_poly.entity_id
_entity_poly.type
_entity_poly.pdbx_seq_one_letter_code
_entity_poly.pdbx_strand_id
1 'polypeptide(L)'
;MKKYYVLDTNILLQNPNAIFGFEDNVVVITGTTLQELDSKKNMEGELGFNARLAARLLENIRSRGDILKGSKAKENWWKADD
;
A
#
# COMPACT_ATOMS: atom_id res chain seq x y z
N MET A 1 -19.78 8.47 -8.70
CA MET A 1 -18.95 7.84 -9.76
C MET A 1 -17.66 7.40 -9.12
N LYS A 2 -17.28 6.12 -9.22
CA LYS A 2 -16.02 5.63 -8.66
C LYS A 2 -14.84 6.19 -9.44
N LYS A 3 -13.84 6.70 -8.72
CA LYS A 3 -12.58 7.18 -9.29
C LYS A 3 -11.50 6.11 -9.16
N TYR A 4 -10.49 6.20 -10.03
CA TYR A 4 -9.29 5.40 -9.97
C TYR A 4 -8.13 6.28 -9.55
N TYR A 5 -7.42 5.88 -8.50
CA TYR A 5 -6.24 6.56 -7.99
C TYR A 5 -5.03 5.66 -8.19
N VAL A 6 -4.09 6.09 -9.00
CA VAL A 6 -2.81 5.39 -9.17
C VAL A 6 -1.85 5.95 -8.12
N LEU A 7 -1.36 5.10 -7.22
CA LEU A 7 -0.42 5.53 -6.19
C LEU A 7 1.03 5.38 -6.67
N ASP A 8 1.77 6.48 -6.54
CA ASP A 8 3.21 6.52 -6.73
C ASP A 8 3.95 5.99 -5.48
N THR A 9 5.16 5.49 -5.69
CA THR A 9 6.07 5.01 -4.65
C THR A 9 6.35 6.09 -3.63
N ASN A 10 6.54 7.36 -4.05
CA ASN A 10 6.86 8.46 -3.14
C ASN A 10 5.76 8.68 -2.08
N ILE A 11 4.50 8.54 -2.47
CA ILE A 11 3.37 8.65 -1.54
C ILE A 11 3.46 7.56 -0.48
N LEU A 12 3.81 6.33 -0.87
CA LEU A 12 3.94 5.19 0.04
C LEU A 12 5.20 5.27 0.92
N LEU A 13 6.28 5.88 0.43
CA LEU A 13 7.49 6.14 1.21
C LEU A 13 7.29 7.25 2.25
N GLN A 14 6.44 8.23 1.96
CA GLN A 14 6.09 9.28 2.92
C GLN A 14 5.02 8.79 3.91
N ASN A 15 4.03 8.06 3.43
CA ASN A 15 2.95 7.52 4.26
C ASN A 15 2.49 6.14 3.74
N PRO A 16 2.97 5.05 4.37
CA PRO A 16 2.57 3.68 4.01
C PRO A 16 1.05 3.43 4.10
N ASN A 17 0.35 4.14 5.00
CA ASN A 17 -1.09 3.99 5.22
C ASN A 17 -1.94 4.74 4.18
N ALA A 18 -1.34 5.50 3.26
CA ALA A 18 -2.06 6.26 2.23
C ALA A 18 -3.02 5.37 1.40
N ILE A 19 -2.70 4.09 1.22
CA ILE A 19 -3.55 3.10 0.53
C ILE A 19 -4.97 2.96 1.11
N PHE A 20 -5.20 3.39 2.34
CA PHE A 20 -6.50 3.32 3.02
C PHE A 20 -7.31 4.62 2.95
N GLY A 21 -6.75 5.70 2.39
CA GLY A 21 -7.33 7.04 2.41
C GLY A 21 -8.28 7.37 1.26
N PHE A 22 -8.85 6.37 0.58
CA PHE A 22 -9.57 6.56 -0.69
C PHE A 22 -11.06 6.17 -0.65
N GLU A 23 -11.65 5.99 0.54
CA GLU A 23 -13.07 5.67 0.75
C GLU A 23 -13.50 4.45 -0.11
N ASP A 24 -14.55 4.59 -0.93
CA ASP A 24 -15.08 3.55 -1.81
C ASP A 24 -14.43 3.50 -3.21
N ASN A 25 -13.40 4.32 -3.45
CA ASN A 25 -12.70 4.43 -4.71
C ASN A 25 -11.69 3.29 -4.92
N VAL A 26 -11.22 3.16 -6.17
CA VAL A 26 -10.26 2.11 -6.54
C VAL A 26 -8.84 2.67 -6.45
N VAL A 27 -8.03 2.04 -5.62
CA VAL A 27 -6.58 2.29 -5.55
C VAL A 27 -5.86 1.30 -6.46
N VAL A 28 -5.05 1.82 -7.37
CA VAL A 28 -4.27 1.05 -8.33
C VAL A 28 -2.80 1.15 -7.93
N ILE A 29 -2.18 0.00 -7.64
CA ILE A 29 -0.74 -0.14 -7.42
C ILE A 29 -0.16 -0.79 -8.66
N THR A 30 0.81 -0.12 -9.29
CA THR A 30 1.45 -0.67 -10.49
C THR A 30 2.55 -1.66 -10.13
N GLY A 31 2.89 -2.55 -11.07
CA GLY A 31 4.05 -3.44 -10.90
C GLY A 31 5.36 -2.65 -10.68
N THR A 32 5.52 -1.51 -11.36
CA THR A 32 6.68 -0.62 -11.17
C THR A 32 6.74 -0.07 -9.74
N THR A 33 5.61 0.37 -9.18
CA THR A 33 5.53 0.82 -7.78
C THR A 33 6.01 -0.27 -6.81
N LEU A 34 5.64 -1.54 -7.05
CA LEU A 34 6.09 -2.66 -6.23
C LEU A 34 7.60 -2.90 -6.32
N GLN A 35 8.15 -2.87 -7.55
CA GLN A 35 9.58 -3.03 -7.79
C GLN A 35 10.39 -1.92 -7.11
N GLU A 36 9.91 -0.69 -7.18
CA GLU A 36 10.56 0.45 -6.56
C GLU A 36 10.47 0.47 -5.03
N LEU A 37 9.39 -0.03 -4.44
CA LEU A 37 9.32 -0.23 -2.99
C LEU A 37 10.32 -1.30 -2.55
N ASP A 38 10.46 -2.38 -3.31
CA ASP A 38 11.37 -3.47 -2.99
C ASP A 38 12.82 -3.00 -2.95
N SER A 39 13.26 -2.24 -3.97
CA SER A 39 14.63 -1.70 -4.02
C SER A 39 14.94 -0.72 -2.87
N LYS A 40 13.92 -0.06 -2.33
CA LYS A 40 14.06 0.93 -1.24
C LYS A 40 14.00 0.31 0.16
N LYS A 41 13.70 -0.98 0.31
CA LYS A 41 13.68 -1.67 1.63
C LYS A 41 15.00 -1.64 2.38
N ASN A 42 16.12 -1.52 1.66
CA ASN A 42 17.47 -1.49 2.22
C ASN A 42 17.96 -0.09 2.60
N MET A 43 17.15 0.95 2.34
CA MET A 43 17.47 2.30 2.80
C MET A 43 17.47 2.35 4.33
N GLU A 44 18.28 3.25 4.88
CA GLU A 44 18.30 3.51 6.32
C GLU A 44 17.20 4.50 6.72
N GLY A 45 16.94 4.54 8.03
CA GLY A 45 15.99 5.49 8.61
C GLY A 45 14.54 5.29 8.18
N GLU A 46 13.81 6.40 8.15
CA GLU A 46 12.36 6.42 7.93
C GLU A 46 11.96 5.92 6.55
N LEU A 47 12.71 6.27 5.49
CA LEU A 47 12.40 5.84 4.12
C LEU A 47 12.43 4.31 3.97
N GLY A 48 13.46 3.66 4.52
CA GLY A 48 13.54 2.20 4.49
C GLY A 48 12.49 1.54 5.37
N PHE A 49 12.20 2.14 6.54
CA PHE A 49 11.12 1.66 7.41
C PHE A 49 9.77 1.72 6.70
N ASN A 50 9.45 2.85 6.06
CA ASN A 50 8.21 3.06 5.32
C ASN A 50 8.12 2.14 4.09
N ALA A 51 9.21 1.94 3.36
CA ALA A 51 9.25 0.98 2.26
C ALA A 51 8.91 -0.45 2.72
N ARG A 52 9.48 -0.90 3.84
CA ARG A 52 9.19 -2.22 4.43
C ARG A 52 7.74 -2.31 4.92
N LEU A 53 7.23 -1.27 5.57
CA LEU A 53 5.86 -1.24 6.05
C LEU A 53 4.85 -1.26 4.89
N ALA A 54 5.04 -0.40 3.87
CA ALA A 54 4.20 -0.37 2.68
C ALA A 54 4.18 -1.72 1.97
N ALA A 55 5.34 -2.33 1.75
CA ALA A 55 5.42 -3.66 1.13
C ALA A 55 4.66 -4.74 1.94
N ARG A 56 4.77 -4.72 3.28
CA ARG A 56 4.02 -5.64 4.15
C ARG A 56 2.51 -5.40 4.07
N LEU A 57 2.07 -4.14 4.06
CA LEU A 57 0.64 -3.80 3.93
C LEU A 57 0.08 -4.30 2.60
N LEU A 58 0.80 -4.07 1.50
CA LEU A 58 0.43 -4.53 0.17
C LEU A 58 0.38 -6.06 0.09
N GLU A 59 1.35 -6.76 0.68
CA GLU A 59 1.36 -8.23 0.74
C GLU A 59 0.19 -8.78 1.57
N ASN A 60 -0.16 -8.12 2.69
CA ASN A 60 -1.30 -8.49 3.51
C ASN A 60 -2.64 -8.27 2.78
N ILE A 61 -2.74 -7.24 1.94
CA ILE A 61 -3.91 -7.03 1.09
C ILE A 61 -3.97 -8.11 0.01
N ARG A 62 -2.83 -8.43 -0.61
CA ARG A 62 -2.69 -9.47 -1.63
C ARG A 62 -3.09 -10.86 -1.11
N SER A 63 -2.66 -11.23 0.10
CA SER A 63 -2.98 -12.55 0.69
C SER A 63 -4.46 -12.70 1.06
N ARG A 64 -5.20 -11.60 1.21
CA ARG A 64 -6.61 -11.58 1.62
C ARG A 64 -7.60 -11.50 0.46
N GLY A 65 -7.15 -11.41 -0.79
CA GLY A 65 -8.07 -11.36 -1.92
C GLY A 65 -7.51 -11.92 -3.22
N ASP A 66 -8.44 -12.31 -4.08
CA ASP A 66 -8.15 -12.72 -5.45
C ASP A 66 -7.68 -11.49 -6.24
N ILE A 67 -6.38 -11.40 -6.51
CA ILE A 67 -5.69 -10.30 -7.23
C ILE A 67 -6.36 -9.93 -8.55
N LEU A 68 -7.14 -10.84 -9.14
CA LEU A 68 -7.86 -10.64 -10.39
C LEU A 68 -9.24 -9.96 -10.22
N LYS A 69 -9.76 -9.86 -9.00
CA LYS A 69 -11.11 -9.31 -8.72
C LYS A 69 -11.13 -8.02 -7.90
N GLY A 70 -9.97 -7.55 -7.42
CA GLY A 70 -9.87 -6.38 -6.56
C GLY A 70 -10.26 -6.69 -5.12
N SER A 71 -9.28 -6.72 -4.22
CA SER A 71 -9.49 -6.97 -2.79
C SER A 71 -9.95 -5.70 -2.07
N LYS A 72 -11.06 -5.77 -1.32
CA LYS A 72 -11.48 -4.67 -0.44
C LYS A 72 -10.57 -4.61 0.79
N ALA A 73 -9.84 -3.50 0.97
CA ALA A 73 -9.28 -3.18 2.28
C ALA A 73 -10.44 -2.89 3.24
N LYS A 74 -10.50 -3.57 4.39
CA LYS A 74 -11.43 -3.18 5.46
C LYS A 74 -10.88 -1.94 6.16
N GLU A 75 -11.74 -0.97 6.47
CA GLU A 75 -11.41 0.15 7.34
C GLU A 75 -11.02 -0.35 8.76
N ASN A 76 -10.07 0.34 9.40
CA ASN A 76 -9.71 0.24 10.83
C ASN A 76 -8.80 -0.89 11.35
N TRP A 77 -7.98 -1.53 10.51
CA TRP A 77 -7.02 -2.57 10.98
C TRP A 77 -5.65 -2.03 11.40
N TRP A 78 -5.30 -0.80 11.03
CA TRP A 78 -4.03 -0.17 11.45
C TRP A 78 -4.02 0.29 12.92
N LYS A 79 -5.16 0.17 13.62
CA LYS A 79 -5.33 0.50 15.04
C LYS A 79 -5.48 -0.73 15.95
N ALA A 80 -5.47 -1.94 15.40
CA ALA A 80 -5.51 -3.15 16.20
C ALA A 80 -4.07 -3.60 16.43
N ASP A 81 -3.48 -3.06 17.50
CA ASP A 81 -2.46 -3.67 18.37
C ASP A 81 -1.91 -2.55 19.28
N ASP A 82 -2.73 -2.16 20.27
CA ASP A 82 -2.23 -1.71 21.59
C ASP A 82 -1.75 -2.94 22.38
#